data_AF-A0A438BMR5-F1
#
_entry.id   AF-A0A438BMR5-F1
#
_cell.length_a   1.000
_cell.length_b   1.000
_cell.length_c   1.000
_cell.angle_alpha   90.00
_cell.angle_beta   90.00
_cell.angle_gamma   90.00
#
_symmetry.space_group_name_H-M   'P 1'
#
loop_
_entity.id
_entity.type
_entity.pdbx_description
1 polymer ?
#
loop_
_entity_poly.entity_id
_entity_poly.type
_entity_poly.pdbx_seq_one_letter_code
_entity_poly.pdbx_strand_id
1 'polypeptide(L)'
;MNWESMRLLSKTSKKRDIVYPLLHDLCDDYGRCGDNRICRINDRLICECLEGFVPKSQEEWEFQNWTSGCIKRTHLDCQKGEGFMELEGVKLPDLLEFWVSNDP
;
A
#
# COMPACT_ATOMS: atom_id res chain seq x y z
N MET A 1 11.38 3.93 -9.11
CA MET A 1 12.71 3.89 -8.44
C MET A 1 12.91 2.50 -7.86
N ASN A 2 13.84 1.70 -8.39
CA ASN A 2 14.20 0.40 -7.82
C ASN A 2 15.10 0.67 -6.59
N TRP A 3 14.55 0.43 -5.40
CA TRP A 3 15.12 0.79 -4.10
C TRP A 3 15.81 -0.40 -3.40
N GLU A 4 15.82 -1.58 -4.00
CA GLU A 4 16.16 -2.86 -3.34
C GLU A 4 17.63 -3.00 -2.90
N SER A 5 18.49 -1.99 -3.10
CA SER A 5 19.89 -2.02 -2.67
C SER A 5 20.55 -0.64 -2.69
N MET A 6 20.21 0.25 -1.75
CA MET A 6 20.99 1.47 -1.55
C MET A 6 22.40 1.14 -1.03
N ARG A 7 23.37 1.08 -1.95
CA ARG A 7 24.79 0.88 -1.63
C ARG A 7 25.50 2.23 -1.64
N LEU A 8 26.13 2.61 -0.53
CA LEU A 8 27.00 3.79 -0.51
C LEU A 8 28.44 3.40 -0.83
N LEU A 9 29.12 4.25 -1.61
CA LEU A 9 30.54 4.11 -1.87
C LEU A 9 31.32 4.62 -0.65
N SER A 10 31.99 3.71 0.05
CA SER A 10 32.91 4.08 1.13
C SER A 10 34.18 4.67 0.54
N LYS A 11 34.40 5.97 0.80
CA LYS A 11 35.60 6.69 0.35
C LYS A 11 36.87 6.12 0.96
N THR A 12 36.78 5.54 2.17
CA THR A 12 37.92 5.02 2.92
C THR A 12 38.36 3.64 2.42
N SER A 13 37.43 2.79 2.00
CA SER A 13 37.72 1.40 1.63
C SER A 13 37.59 1.10 0.13
N LYS A 14 37.21 2.08 -0.71
CA LYS A 14 36.91 1.89 -2.15
C LYS A 14 36.00 0.69 -2.42
N LYS A 15 35.08 0.40 -1.51
CA LYS A 15 34.09 -0.68 -1.63
C LYS A 15 32.68 -0.13 -1.43
N ARG A 16 31.71 -0.88 -1.93
CA ARG A 16 30.29 -0.61 -1.68
C ARG A 16 29.93 -1.27 -0.36
N ASP A 17 29.62 -0.47 0.65
CA ASP A 17 29.17 -0.96 1.94
C ASP A 17 27.63 -0.97 1.97
N ILE A 18 27.07 -2.02 2.59
CA ILE A 18 25.63 -2.11 2.88
C ILE A 18 25.40 -1.25 4.11
N VAL A 19 24.80 -0.08 3.92
CA VAL A 19 24.57 0.88 5.01
C VAL A 19 23.22 0.65 5.67
N TYR A 20 22.23 0.21 4.90
CA TYR A 20 20.93 -0.21 5.39
C TYR A 20 20.55 -1.52 4.69
N PRO A 21 20.57 -2.66 5.38
CA PRO A 21 19.83 -3.82 4.89
C PRO A 21 18.37 -3.42 4.96
N LEU A 22 17.81 -3.05 3.81
CA LEU A 22 16.36 -2.93 3.69
C LEU A 22 15.82 -4.33 3.91
N LEU A 23 15.12 -4.52 5.03
CA LEU A 23 14.52 -5.80 5.37
C LEU A 23 13.29 -5.91 4.48
N HIS A 24 13.43 -6.53 3.32
CA HIS A 24 12.31 -6.80 2.43
C HIS A 24 11.36 -7.75 3.13
N ASP A 25 10.19 -7.26 3.48
CA ASP A 25 9.14 -8.05 4.09
C ASP A 25 8.03 -8.39 3.08
N LEU A 26 7.05 -9.18 3.51
CA LEU A 26 5.97 -9.62 2.62
C LEU A 26 5.09 -8.46 2.10
N CYS A 27 5.09 -7.31 2.78
CA CYS A 27 4.34 -6.12 2.39
C CYS A 27 5.10 -5.20 1.43
N ASP A 28 6.40 -5.44 1.25
CA ASP A 28 7.20 -4.73 0.25
C ASP A 28 6.97 -5.27 -1.17
N ASP A 29 6.38 -6.47 -1.30
CA ASP A 29 5.92 -7.03 -2.58
C ASP A 29 4.83 -6.13 -3.18
N TYR A 30 5.09 -5.59 -4.37
CA TYR A 30 4.15 -4.70 -5.05
C TYR A 30 2.78 -5.37 -5.26
N GLY A 31 1.71 -4.70 -4.83
CA GLY A 31 0.35 -5.19 -5.00
C GLY A 31 -0.02 -6.40 -4.14
N ARG A 32 0.78 -6.76 -3.12
CA ARG A 32 0.55 -7.92 -2.23
C ARG A 32 -0.89 -8.11 -1.78
N CYS A 33 -1.52 -7.02 -1.35
CA CYS A 33 -2.86 -7.06 -0.78
C CYS A 33 -3.97 -6.65 -1.76
N GLY A 34 -3.67 -6.17 -2.97
CA GLY A 34 -4.68 -5.58 -3.86
C GLY A 34 -5.24 -4.25 -3.35
N ASP A 35 -6.22 -3.70 -4.08
CA ASP A 35 -6.69 -2.33 -3.90
C ASP A 35 -7.47 -2.10 -2.59
N ASN A 36 -7.38 -0.87 -2.06
CA ASN A 36 -8.11 -0.39 -0.87
C ASN A 36 -7.91 -1.25 0.39
N ARG A 37 -6.70 -1.76 0.58
CA ARG A 37 -6.28 -2.59 1.71
C ARG A 37 -4.97 -2.09 2.32
N ILE A 38 -4.74 -2.46 3.57
CA ILE A 38 -3.47 -2.25 4.27
C ILE A 38 -2.75 -3.60 4.46
N CYS A 39 -1.43 -3.59 4.30
CA CYS A 39 -0.59 -4.74 4.58
C CYS A 39 0.09 -4.58 5.95
N ARG A 40 -0.04 -5.57 6.84
CA ARG A 40 0.51 -5.57 8.20
C ARG A 40 1.13 -6.93 8.53
N ILE A 41 2.43 -6.96 8.79
CA ILE A 41 3.22 -8.19 8.95
C ILE A 41 2.94 -8.92 10.28
N ASN A 42 2.54 -8.18 11.32
CA ASN A 42 2.38 -8.71 12.68
C ASN A 42 0.94 -9.12 13.02
N ASP A 43 0.02 -9.01 12.06
CA ASP A 43 -1.39 -9.32 12.27
C ASP A 43 -1.74 -10.73 11.83
N ARG A 44 -2.85 -11.27 12.35
CA ARG A 44 -3.33 -12.62 12.00
C ARG A 44 -3.65 -12.74 10.51
N LEU A 45 -4.06 -11.63 9.89
CA LEU A 45 -4.27 -11.50 8.45
C LEU A 45 -3.29 -10.45 7.94
N ILE A 46 -2.42 -10.84 7.01
CA ILE A 46 -1.42 -9.93 6.43
C ILE A 46 -2.10 -8.76 5.69
N CYS A 47 -3.30 -8.98 5.15
CA CYS A 47 -4.03 -8.00 4.36
C CYS A 47 -5.42 -7.75 4.96
N GLU A 48 -5.72 -6.48 5.21
CA GLU A 48 -7.00 -6.05 5.77
C GLU A 48 -7.65 -4.96 4.90
N CYS A 49 -8.98 -4.98 4.73
CA CYS A 49 -9.68 -3.86 4.09
C CYS A 49 -9.49 -2.60 4.94
N LEU A 50 -9.33 -1.45 4.28
CA LEU A 50 -9.41 -0.16 4.96
C LEU A 50 -10.79 0.00 5.62
N GLU A 51 -10.84 0.75 6.72
CA GLU A 51 -12.10 1.01 7.40
C GLU A 51 -13.09 1.71 6.46
N GLY A 52 -14.35 1.26 6.47
CA GLY A 52 -15.38 1.68 5.51
C GLY A 52 -15.37 0.90 4.20
N PHE A 53 -14.47 -0.06 4.00
CA PHE A 53 -14.44 -0.97 2.87
C PHE A 53 -14.80 -2.40 3.29
N VAL A 54 -15.19 -3.22 2.31
CA VAL A 54 -15.54 -4.64 2.45
C VAL A 54 -14.93 -5.46 1.30
N PRO A 55 -14.69 -6.76 1.49
CA PRO A 55 -14.14 -7.61 0.44
C PRO A 55 -15.01 -7.59 -0.81
N LYS A 56 -14.39 -7.48 -1.99
CA LYS A 56 -15.12 -7.57 -3.26
C LYS A 56 -15.67 -8.98 -3.50
N SER A 57 -14.93 -10.00 -3.08
CA SER A 57 -15.32 -11.41 -3.09
C SER A 57 -15.12 -12.01 -1.71
N GLN A 58 -16.22 -12.44 -1.10
CA GLN A 58 -16.20 -13.10 0.22
C GLN A 58 -15.55 -14.48 0.14
N GLU A 59 -15.76 -15.21 -0.96
CA GLU A 59 -15.14 -16.50 -1.22
C GLU A 59 -13.61 -16.38 -1.26
N GLU A 60 -13.09 -15.43 -2.05
CA GLU A 60 -11.63 -15.19 -2.09
C GLU A 60 -11.08 -14.81 -0.73
N TRP A 61 -11.81 -13.98 0.03
CA TRP A 61 -11.42 -13.58 1.38
C TRP A 61 -11.26 -14.78 2.33
N GLU A 62 -12.20 -15.73 2.27
CA GLU A 62 -12.18 -16.95 3.09
C GLU A 62 -10.99 -17.87 2.76
N PHE A 63 -10.54 -17.87 1.51
CA PHE A 63 -9.33 -18.58 1.06
C PHE A 63 -8.05 -17.75 1.18
N GLN A 64 -8.08 -16.60 1.85
CA GLN A 64 -6.95 -15.67 1.98
C GLN A 64 -6.37 -15.21 0.63
N ASN A 65 -7.23 -15.18 -0.39
CA ASN A 65 -6.94 -14.58 -1.67
C ASN A 65 -7.38 -13.12 -1.65
N TRP A 66 -6.43 -12.21 -1.83
CA TRP A 66 -6.65 -10.77 -1.69
C TRP A 66 -6.70 -10.03 -3.03
N THR A 67 -6.51 -10.75 -4.15
CA THR A 67 -6.31 -10.14 -5.47
C THR A 67 -7.47 -9.27 -5.93
N SER A 68 -8.71 -9.60 -5.56
CA SER A 68 -9.89 -8.77 -5.90
C SER A 68 -10.01 -7.45 -5.12
N GLY A 69 -9.17 -7.21 -4.09
CA GLY A 69 -9.18 -5.97 -3.32
C GLY A 69 -10.43 -5.79 -2.45
N CYS A 70 -10.72 -4.55 -2.07
CA CYS A 70 -11.93 -4.16 -1.33
C CYS A 70 -12.69 -3.03 -2.04
N ILE A 71 -14.00 -3.02 -1.83
CA ILE A 71 -14.93 -2.01 -2.33
C ILE A 71 -15.49 -1.20 -1.16
N LYS A 72 -15.90 0.04 -1.40
CA LYS A 72 -16.51 0.87 -0.36
C LYS A 72 -17.83 0.24 0.10
N ARG A 73 -18.03 0.16 1.42
CA ARG A 73 -19.22 -0.45 2.03
C ARG A 73 -20.50 0.30 1.65
N THR A 74 -20.40 1.61 1.51
CA THR A 74 -21.52 2.49 1.21
C THR A 74 -21.26 3.26 -0.08
N HIS A 75 -22.33 3.49 -0.85
CA HIS A 75 -22.27 4.37 -2.00
C HIS A 75 -21.94 5.80 -1.57
N LEU A 76 -21.26 6.52 -2.44
CA LEU A 76 -20.85 7.90 -2.23
C LEU A 76 -21.91 8.89 -2.73
N ASP A 77 -22.21 9.88 -1.91
CA ASP A 77 -23.10 11.00 -2.20
C ASP A 77 -22.35 12.30 -1.89
N CYS A 78 -21.76 12.88 -2.94
CA CYS A 78 -20.97 14.10 -2.87
C CYS A 78 -21.73 15.26 -2.20
N GLN A 79 -23.06 15.31 -2.34
CA GLN A 79 -23.87 16.40 -1.79
C GLN A 79 -24.08 16.29 -0.28
N LYS A 80 -23.88 15.10 0.30
CA LYS A 80 -24.08 14.86 1.74
C LYS A 80 -22.86 15.17 2.61
N GLY A 81 -21.77 15.65 2.01
CA GLY A 81 -20.56 16.01 2.75
C GLY A 81 -19.81 14.77 3.21
N GLU A 82 -19.19 14.07 2.26
CA GLU A 82 -18.28 12.98 2.57
C GLU A 82 -17.04 13.47 3.32
N GLY A 83 -16.54 12.62 4.20
CA GLY A 83 -15.31 12.85 4.95
C GLY A 83 -14.19 11.90 4.52
N PHE A 84 -13.00 12.23 5.01
CA PHE A 84 -11.82 11.38 4.89
C PHE A 84 -11.47 10.82 6.27
N MET A 85 -10.95 9.60 6.27
CA MET A 85 -10.36 9.01 7.46
C MET A 85 -8.84 9.16 7.37
N GLU A 86 -8.24 9.63 8.44
CA GLU A 86 -6.79 9.70 8.56
C GLU A 86 -6.22 8.31 8.85
N LEU A 87 -5.15 7.96 8.15
CA LEU A 87 -4.41 6.72 8.35
C LEU A 87 -2.96 7.08 8.71
N GLU A 88 -2.53 6.65 9.88
CA GLU A 88 -1.18 6.92 10.39
C GLU A 88 -0.26 5.72 10.23
N GLY A 89 1.05 6.01 10.12
CA GLY A 89 2.08 4.97 10.08
C GLY A 89 2.01 4.06 8.84
N VAL A 90 1.46 4.57 7.74
CA VAL A 90 1.32 3.83 6.48
C VAL A 90 2.30 4.32 5.41
N LYS A 91 2.75 3.41 4.55
CA LYS A 91 3.42 3.77 3.30
C LYS A 91 2.39 4.38 2.36
N LEU A 92 2.72 5.53 1.77
CA LEU A 92 1.82 6.19 0.82
C LEU A 92 1.57 5.26 -0.39
N PRO A 93 0.33 5.22 -0.92
CA PRO A 93 0.05 4.54 -2.17
C PRO A 93 0.91 5.09 -3.30
N ASP A 94 1.16 4.27 -4.31
CA ASP A 94 1.87 4.71 -5.50
C ASP A 94 1.16 5.91 -6.12
N LEU A 95 1.94 6.97 -6.36
CA LEU A 95 1.47 8.14 -7.10
C LEU A 95 1.34 7.73 -8.57
N LEU A 96 0.11 7.47 -9.00
CA LEU A 96 -0.19 7.44 -10.43
C LEU A 96 0.19 8.81 -11.00
N GLU A 97 0.92 8.86 -12.12
CA GLU A 97 1.14 10.11 -12.84
C GLU A 97 -0.23 10.66 -13.25
N PHE A 98 -0.73 11.66 -12.53
CA PHE A 98 -1.96 12.35 -12.87
C PHE A 98 -1.65 13.78 -13.30
N TRP A 99 -2.31 14.21 -14.37
CA TRP A 99 -2.30 15.58 -14.84
C TRP A 99 -3.49 16.29 -14.21
N VAL A 100 -3.25 17.32 -13.39
CA VAL A 100 -4.32 18.23 -12.99
C VAL A 100 -4.63 19.10 -14.20
N SER A 101 -5.71 18.78 -14.91
CA SER A 101 -6.27 19.68 -15.93
C SER A 101 -6.83 20.90 -15.21
N ASN A 102 -6.08 22.00 -15.25
CA ASN A 102 -6.60 23.32 -14.89
C ASN A 102 -7.45 23.81 -16.07
N ASP A 103 -8.64 23.22 -16.25
CA ASP A 103 -9.63 23.81 -17.15
C ASP A 103 -10.28 25.01 -16.42
N PRO A 104 -10.33 26.19 -17.09
CA PRO A 104 -10.82 27.44 -16.49
C PRO A 104 -12.34 27.49 -16.28
#